data_AF-A0A938AY03-F1
#
_entry.id   AF-A0A938AY03-F1
#
_cell.length_a   1.000
_cell.length_b   1.000
_cell.length_c   1.000
_cell.angle_alpha   90.00
_cell.angle_beta   90.00
_cell.angle_gamma   90.00
#
_symmetry.space_group_name_H-M   'P 1'
#
loop_
_entity.id
_entity.type
_entity.pdbx_description
1 polymer ?
#
loop_
_entity_poly.entity_id
_entity_poly.type
_entity_poly.pdbx_seq_one_letter_code
_entity_poly.pdbx_strand_id
1 'polypeptide(L)'
;MKQTKYILTEKEMPTTWYNILPDLPKPLPPLLHPGTKEPTILPPPLFPAGMRDQEFSKERYIEIPEEVQDIYKLWRPTPLIRAYRLEKALDTPAKIFYKYEGVSPAGSHKLNTAVAQAYYAKKDGIKRFATETGAGQWGSALSMGCAFFGLDCKVYMVKVSYNQKPYRRILMETWGAKCVASPSKDTEIGRKILAEDPNSPGSLGIAISEAIEDAFGREDTYYSIGSVINSVLLHQTIIGQEAKMQMEKAGLYPDIIVGCIGGGSNFAGTYLPFVKDKIEGKQPKLRIINVEPAA
;
A
#
# COMPACT_ATOMS: atom_id res chain seq x y z
N MET A 1 -17.70 1.81 -32.42
CA MET A 1 -17.78 0.86 -31.28
C MET A 1 -17.47 1.63 -29.99
N LYS A 2 -18.20 1.41 -28.88
CA LYS A 2 -17.94 2.14 -27.61
C LYS A 2 -16.64 1.64 -26.98
N GLN A 3 -15.71 2.55 -26.64
CA GLN A 3 -14.45 2.18 -25.97
C GLN A 3 -14.71 1.88 -24.48
N THR A 4 -14.38 0.66 -24.04
CA THR A 4 -14.60 0.22 -22.64
C THR A 4 -13.37 0.39 -21.75
N LYS A 5 -12.17 0.20 -22.31
CA LYS A 5 -10.90 0.23 -21.56
C LYS A 5 -10.04 1.39 -22.06
N TYR A 6 -9.46 2.11 -21.12
CA TYR A 6 -8.49 3.18 -21.33
C TYR A 6 -7.19 2.70 -20.71
N ILE A 7 -6.22 2.39 -21.58
CA ILE A 7 -4.91 1.85 -21.21
C ILE A 7 -3.84 2.89 -21.53
N LEU A 8 -2.76 2.85 -20.76
CA LEU A 8 -1.51 3.53 -21.07
C LEU A 8 -0.51 2.46 -21.49
N THR A 9 0.39 2.80 -22.39
CA THR A 9 1.57 1.98 -22.68
C THR A 9 2.61 2.14 -21.58
N GLU A 10 3.57 1.24 -21.49
CA GLU A 10 4.69 1.32 -20.54
C GLU A 10 5.52 2.60 -20.74
N LYS A 11 5.56 3.13 -21.97
CA LYS A 11 6.21 4.42 -22.29
C LYS A 11 5.49 5.64 -21.69
N GLU A 12 4.20 5.50 -21.41
CA GLU A 12 3.37 6.55 -20.80
C GLU A 12 3.26 6.38 -19.28
N MET A 13 3.90 5.36 -18.70
CA MET A 13 3.89 5.14 -17.26
C MET A 13 4.56 6.33 -16.54
N PRO A 14 3.95 6.85 -15.45
CA PRO A 14 4.60 7.89 -14.65
C PRO A 14 5.97 7.43 -14.14
N THR A 15 6.95 8.33 -14.21
CA THR A 15 8.33 8.09 -13.75
C THR A 15 8.61 8.67 -12.36
N THR A 16 7.64 9.37 -11.76
CA THR A 16 7.73 9.96 -10.42
C THR A 16 6.50 9.63 -9.60
N TRP A 17 6.65 9.45 -8.30
CA TRP A 17 5.53 9.50 -7.36
C TRP A 17 5.19 10.95 -7.00
N TYR A 18 3.92 11.23 -6.74
CA TYR A 18 3.43 12.53 -6.30
C TYR A 18 3.36 12.60 -4.77
N ASN A 19 4.06 13.56 -4.19
CA ASN A 19 4.03 13.87 -2.77
C ASN A 19 3.05 15.02 -2.50
N ILE A 20 1.99 14.75 -1.73
CA ILE A 20 0.99 15.76 -1.35
C ILE A 20 1.51 16.73 -0.29
N LEU A 21 2.51 16.37 0.51
CA LEU A 21 2.94 17.14 1.69
C LEU A 21 3.23 18.62 1.38
N PRO A 22 3.92 18.98 0.27
CA PRO A 22 4.20 20.39 -0.06
C PRO A 22 2.97 21.18 -0.51
N ASP A 23 1.87 20.51 -0.86
CA ASP A 23 0.65 21.11 -1.39
C ASP A 23 -0.49 21.14 -0.36
N LEU A 24 -0.28 20.61 0.85
CA LEU A 24 -1.30 20.64 1.91
C LEU A 24 -1.59 22.09 2.34
N PRO A 25 -2.87 22.45 2.63
CA PRO A 25 -3.23 23.79 3.08
C PRO A 25 -2.54 24.24 4.37
N LYS A 26 -2.15 23.27 5.21
CA LYS A 26 -1.37 23.45 6.43
C LYS A 26 -0.43 22.25 6.58
N PRO A 27 0.73 22.41 7.24
CA PRO A 27 1.61 21.28 7.53
C PRO A 27 0.89 20.18 8.31
N LEU A 28 1.28 18.91 8.08
CA LEU A 28 0.81 17.81 8.93
C LEU A 28 1.30 18.01 10.37
N PRO A 29 0.49 17.61 11.37
CA PRO A 29 0.97 17.49 12.73
C PRO A 29 2.20 16.57 12.80
N PRO A 30 3.20 16.89 13.64
CA PRO A 30 4.36 16.03 13.81
C PRO A 30 3.96 14.69 14.43
N LEU A 31 4.75 13.65 14.15
CA LEU A 31 4.67 12.40 14.91
C LEU A 31 5.07 12.68 16.36
N LEU A 32 4.35 12.10 17.32
CA LEU A 32 4.61 12.28 18.74
C LEU A 32 5.06 10.96 19.36
N HIS A 33 6.07 11.02 20.22
CA HIS A 33 6.50 9.87 20.99
C HIS A 33 5.38 9.45 21.97
N PRO A 34 4.99 8.16 22.03
CA PRO A 34 3.79 7.75 22.76
C PRO A 34 3.88 8.01 24.28
N GLY A 35 5.08 7.94 24.86
CA GLY A 35 5.36 8.27 26.26
C GLY A 35 5.46 9.78 26.53
N THR A 36 6.54 10.42 26.04
CA THR A 36 6.81 11.86 26.30
C THR A 36 5.84 12.84 25.64
N LYS A 37 5.09 12.42 24.61
CA LYS A 37 4.24 13.28 23.77
C LYS A 37 4.99 14.37 22.99
N GLU A 38 6.32 14.35 23.00
CA GLU A 38 7.17 15.26 22.23
C GLU A 38 7.31 14.82 20.77
N PRO A 39 7.60 15.75 19.83
CA PRO A 39 7.88 15.42 18.44
C PRO A 39 8.97 14.35 18.29
N THR A 40 8.74 13.39 17.41
CA THR A 40 9.66 12.27 17.16
C THR A 40 9.71 11.89 15.68
N ILE A 41 10.60 10.97 15.34
CA ILE A 41 10.71 10.36 14.01
C ILE A 41 10.23 8.90 14.07
N LEU A 42 10.05 8.26 12.91
CA LEU A 42 9.83 6.82 12.87
C LEU A 42 11.00 6.11 13.59
N PRO A 43 10.73 5.20 14.54
CA PRO A 43 11.77 4.60 15.39
C PRO A 43 12.83 3.88 14.53
N PRO A 44 14.12 4.27 14.63
CA PRO A 44 15.19 3.57 13.93
C PRO A 44 15.48 2.20 14.57
N PRO A 45 15.86 1.17 13.79
CA PRO A 45 15.85 1.05 12.34
C PRO A 45 14.74 0.10 11.87
N LEU A 46 13.46 0.43 12.10
CA LEU A 46 12.38 -0.44 11.62
C LEU A 46 12.18 -0.40 10.10
N PHE A 47 12.54 0.70 9.44
CA PHE A 47 12.21 0.95 8.03
C PHE A 47 13.44 1.27 7.18
N PRO A 48 13.40 0.96 5.87
CA PRO A 48 14.44 1.37 4.93
C PRO A 48 14.72 2.88 4.95
N ALA A 49 15.98 3.27 4.77
CA ALA A 49 16.42 4.66 4.72
C ALA A 49 15.63 5.48 3.69
N GLY A 50 15.45 4.93 2.49
CA GLY A 50 14.64 5.58 1.45
C GLY A 50 13.20 5.88 1.89
N MET A 51 12.56 4.99 2.66
CA MET A 51 11.24 5.28 3.21
C MET A 51 11.27 6.40 4.26
N ARG A 52 12.27 6.39 5.14
CA ARG A 52 12.43 7.41 6.19
C ARG A 52 12.64 8.80 5.58
N ASP A 53 13.44 8.89 4.52
CA ASP A 53 13.70 10.14 3.81
C ASP A 53 12.42 10.64 3.10
N GLN A 54 11.65 9.74 2.49
CA GLN A 54 10.39 10.06 1.84
C GLN A 54 9.30 10.50 2.82
N GLU A 55 9.27 9.96 4.04
CA GLU A 55 8.24 10.22 5.04
C GLU A 55 8.09 11.71 5.39
N PHE A 56 9.21 12.45 5.33
CA PHE A 56 9.31 13.87 5.65
C PHE A 56 9.77 14.72 4.45
N SER A 57 9.75 14.15 3.24
CA SER A 57 10.23 14.84 2.05
C SER A 57 9.41 16.08 1.74
N LYS A 58 10.11 17.15 1.35
CA LYS A 58 9.53 18.40 0.83
C LYS A 58 9.48 18.44 -0.69
N GLU A 59 10.03 17.43 -1.36
CA GLU A 59 9.99 17.33 -2.81
C GLU A 59 8.60 16.89 -3.26
N ARG A 60 8.01 17.64 -4.20
CA ARG A 60 6.66 17.37 -4.72
C ARG A 60 6.60 16.12 -5.61
N TYR A 61 7.68 15.86 -6.34
CA TYR A 61 7.79 14.69 -7.20
C TYR A 61 9.06 13.94 -6.82
N ILE A 62 8.92 12.66 -6.52
CA ILE A 62 10.03 11.79 -6.13
C ILE A 62 10.20 10.77 -7.24
N GLU A 63 11.38 10.70 -7.82
CA GLU A 63 11.69 9.76 -8.91
C GLU A 63 11.48 8.31 -8.47
N ILE A 64 10.83 7.53 -9.34
CA ILE A 64 10.69 6.09 -9.15
C ILE A 64 11.99 5.46 -9.63
N PRO A 65 12.73 4.72 -8.77
CA PRO A 65 13.96 4.05 -9.17
C PRO A 65 13.75 3.16 -10.40
N GLU A 66 14.74 3.10 -11.30
CA GLU A 66 14.64 2.37 -12.56
C GLU A 66 14.28 0.89 -12.34
N GLU A 67 14.87 0.25 -11.33
CA GLU A 67 14.60 -1.14 -10.97
C GLU A 67 13.16 -1.35 -10.47
N VAL A 68 12.60 -0.35 -9.76
CA VAL A 68 11.20 -0.37 -9.33
C VAL A 68 10.27 -0.18 -10.53
N GLN A 69 10.61 0.75 -11.44
CA GLN A 69 9.85 0.93 -12.68
C GLN A 69 9.87 -0.33 -13.55
N ASP A 70 11.01 -1.02 -13.65
CA ASP A 70 11.12 -2.22 -14.45
C ASP A 70 10.23 -3.35 -13.94
N ILE A 71 10.19 -3.55 -12.62
CA ILE A 71 9.27 -4.49 -11.98
C ILE A 71 7.81 -4.05 -12.17
N TYR A 72 7.50 -2.75 -12.04
CA TYR A 72 6.13 -2.25 -12.24
C TYR A 72 5.57 -2.59 -13.61
N LYS A 73 6.39 -2.61 -14.68
CA LYS A 73 5.95 -2.96 -16.05
C LYS A 73 5.33 -4.35 -16.15
N LEU A 74 5.56 -5.24 -15.18
CA LEU A 74 4.92 -6.56 -15.14
C LEU A 74 3.39 -6.48 -14.99
N TRP A 75 2.83 -5.39 -14.46
CA TRP A 75 1.37 -5.21 -14.34
C TRP A 75 0.86 -3.77 -14.51
N ARG A 76 1.74 -2.78 -14.51
CA ARG A 76 1.42 -1.37 -14.70
C ARG A 76 1.76 -0.93 -16.14
N PRO A 77 1.03 0.05 -16.69
CA PRO A 77 -0.12 0.76 -16.09
C PRO A 77 -1.39 -0.09 -15.98
N THR A 78 -2.15 0.05 -14.88
CA THR A 78 -3.39 -0.73 -14.71
C THR A 78 -4.53 -0.10 -15.51
N PRO A 79 -5.54 -0.86 -16.00
CA PRO A 79 -6.57 -0.29 -16.86
C PRO A 79 -7.57 0.57 -16.09
N LEU A 80 -7.99 1.68 -16.71
CA LEU A 80 -9.21 2.39 -16.34
C LEU A 80 -10.36 1.88 -17.19
N ILE A 81 -11.44 1.42 -16.55
CA ILE A 81 -12.53 0.72 -17.24
C ILE A 81 -13.84 1.47 -17.02
N ARG A 82 -14.56 1.72 -18.12
CA ARG A 82 -15.90 2.29 -18.08
C ARG A 82 -16.97 1.21 -17.91
N ALA A 83 -17.81 1.35 -16.88
CA ALA A 83 -18.78 0.36 -16.45
C ALA A 83 -20.15 0.54 -17.13
N TYR A 84 -20.20 0.52 -18.47
CA TYR A 84 -21.45 0.74 -19.23
C TYR A 84 -22.64 -0.13 -18.80
N ARG A 85 -22.38 -1.39 -18.37
CA ARG A 85 -23.43 -2.29 -17.90
C ARG A 85 -24.00 -1.85 -16.54
N LEU A 86 -23.14 -1.34 -15.66
CA LEU A 86 -23.56 -0.77 -14.39
C LEU A 86 -24.32 0.55 -14.61
N GLU A 87 -23.83 1.41 -15.51
CA GLU A 87 -24.54 2.64 -15.93
C GLU A 87 -25.98 2.30 -16.39
N LYS A 88 -26.12 1.29 -17.26
CA LYS A 88 -27.44 0.82 -17.74
C LYS A 88 -28.30 0.22 -16.63
N ALA A 89 -27.72 -0.59 -15.75
CA ALA A 89 -28.47 -1.25 -14.67
C ALA A 89 -29.01 -0.25 -13.63
N LEU A 90 -28.31 0.86 -13.43
CA LEU A 90 -28.71 1.94 -12.52
C LEU A 90 -29.62 2.99 -13.19
N ASP A 91 -29.86 2.87 -14.50
CA ASP A 91 -30.54 3.89 -15.32
C ASP A 91 -30.03 5.32 -15.03
N THR A 92 -28.69 5.46 -14.98
CA THR A 92 -28.05 6.70 -14.58
C THR A 92 -27.44 7.44 -15.76
N PRO A 93 -27.54 8.78 -15.82
CA PRO A 93 -26.77 9.57 -16.78
C PRO A 93 -25.28 9.67 -16.41
N ALA A 94 -24.89 9.24 -15.19
CA ALA A 94 -23.51 9.28 -14.75
C ALA A 94 -22.62 8.33 -15.58
N LYS A 95 -21.39 8.77 -15.85
CA LYS A 95 -20.37 7.93 -16.48
C LYS A 95 -19.54 7.31 -15.36
N ILE A 96 -19.56 5.98 -15.24
CA ILE A 96 -18.92 5.28 -14.13
C ILE A 96 -17.64 4.63 -14.63
N PHE A 97 -16.51 5.00 -14.01
CA PHE A 97 -15.21 4.42 -14.28
C PHE A 97 -14.65 3.77 -13.01
N TYR A 98 -13.86 2.72 -13.18
CA TYR A 98 -13.08 2.14 -12.09
C TYR A 98 -11.64 1.88 -12.55
N LYS A 99 -10.70 2.26 -11.70
CA LYS A 99 -9.26 2.01 -11.86
C LYS A 99 -8.98 0.61 -11.30
N TYR A 100 -8.67 -0.35 -12.16
CA TYR A 100 -8.65 -1.76 -11.78
C TYR A 100 -7.26 -2.23 -11.34
N GLU A 101 -6.92 -1.96 -10.07
CA GLU A 101 -5.67 -2.41 -9.43
C GLU A 101 -5.60 -3.93 -9.18
N GLY A 102 -6.69 -4.67 -9.47
CA GLY A 102 -6.75 -6.12 -9.32
C GLY A 102 -5.92 -6.90 -10.36
N VAL A 103 -5.38 -6.24 -11.39
CA VAL A 103 -4.47 -6.87 -12.39
C VAL A 103 -3.09 -7.19 -11.82
N SER A 104 -2.73 -6.59 -10.68
CA SER A 104 -1.50 -6.92 -9.96
C SER A 104 -1.44 -8.43 -9.68
N PRO A 105 -0.28 -9.11 -9.83
CA PRO A 105 -0.16 -10.53 -9.55
C PRO A 105 -0.45 -10.88 -8.07
N ALA A 106 -0.24 -9.94 -7.14
CA ALA A 106 -0.66 -10.07 -5.74
C ALA A 106 -2.17 -9.85 -5.53
N GLY A 107 -2.89 -9.44 -6.58
CA GLY A 107 -4.33 -9.20 -6.62
C GLY A 107 -4.77 -7.91 -5.93
N SER A 108 -3.87 -6.93 -5.73
CA SER A 108 -4.21 -5.60 -5.19
C SER A 108 -3.12 -4.56 -5.42
N HIS A 109 -3.46 -3.30 -5.12
CA HIS A 109 -2.57 -2.13 -5.13
C HIS A 109 -1.35 -2.27 -4.20
N LYS A 110 -1.38 -3.18 -3.23
CA LYS A 110 -0.33 -3.29 -2.21
C LYS A 110 1.05 -3.63 -2.77
N LEU A 111 1.11 -4.28 -3.94
CA LEU A 111 2.38 -4.61 -4.59
C LEU A 111 3.17 -3.36 -4.99
N ASN A 112 2.49 -2.23 -5.26
CA ASN A 112 3.15 -0.96 -5.58
C ASN A 112 4.15 -0.57 -4.48
N THR A 113 3.68 -0.41 -3.24
CA THR A 113 4.60 -0.07 -2.12
C THR A 113 5.52 -1.23 -1.74
N ALA A 114 5.08 -2.49 -1.85
CA ALA A 114 5.91 -3.64 -1.48
C ALA A 114 7.22 -3.72 -2.28
N VAL A 115 7.16 -3.47 -3.59
CA VAL A 115 8.34 -3.46 -4.45
C VAL A 115 9.28 -2.30 -4.09
N ALA A 116 8.73 -1.10 -3.85
CA ALA A 116 9.55 0.04 -3.42
C ALA A 116 10.24 -0.23 -2.07
N GLN A 117 9.53 -0.82 -1.09
CA GLN A 117 10.11 -1.18 0.21
C GLN A 117 11.21 -2.23 0.08
N ALA A 118 10.98 -3.26 -0.74
CA ALA A 118 11.97 -4.30 -1.01
C ALA A 118 13.22 -3.74 -1.71
N TYR A 119 13.04 -2.85 -2.68
CA TYR A 119 14.15 -2.14 -3.33
C TYR A 119 15.01 -1.37 -2.31
N TYR A 120 14.40 -0.54 -1.47
CA TYR A 120 15.16 0.25 -0.51
C TYR A 120 15.84 -0.61 0.56
N ALA A 121 15.18 -1.67 1.05
CA ALA A 121 15.83 -2.61 1.98
C ALA A 121 17.04 -3.30 1.35
N LYS A 122 16.92 -3.75 0.10
CA LYS A 122 18.03 -4.35 -0.65
C LYS A 122 19.19 -3.36 -0.79
N LYS A 123 18.90 -2.10 -1.09
CA LYS A 123 19.89 -1.02 -1.18
C LYS A 123 20.59 -0.74 0.14
N ASP A 124 19.85 -0.84 1.26
CA ASP A 124 20.38 -0.69 2.61
C ASP A 124 21.19 -1.92 3.08
N GLY A 125 21.29 -2.99 2.28
CA GLY A 125 22.01 -4.21 2.61
C GLY A 125 21.24 -5.16 3.54
N ILE A 126 19.96 -4.89 3.79
CA ILE A 126 19.07 -5.76 4.57
C ILE A 126 18.78 -7.04 3.79
N LYS A 127 18.60 -8.13 4.54
CA LYS A 127 18.38 -9.47 3.97
C LYS A 127 16.95 -9.94 4.13
N ARG A 128 16.20 -9.35 5.07
CA ARG A 128 14.93 -9.90 5.50
C ARG A 128 13.92 -8.84 5.92
N PHE A 129 12.65 -9.15 5.70
CA PHE A 129 11.53 -8.45 6.31
C PHE A 129 10.77 -9.33 7.32
N ALA A 130 10.29 -8.70 8.39
CA ALA A 130 9.19 -9.17 9.21
C ALA A 130 7.97 -8.26 8.98
N THR A 131 6.77 -8.83 8.88
CA THR A 131 5.55 -8.04 8.72
C THR A 131 4.34 -8.76 9.28
N GLU A 132 3.24 -8.05 9.48
CA GLU A 132 1.94 -8.57 9.85
C GLU A 132 1.05 -8.85 8.63
N THR A 133 0.01 -9.67 8.79
CA THR A 133 -1.13 -9.62 7.87
C THR A 133 -2.42 -10.14 8.51
N GLY A 134 -3.55 -9.52 8.17
CA GLY A 134 -4.88 -10.04 8.51
C GLY A 134 -5.33 -11.09 7.50
N ALA A 135 -6.13 -10.64 6.52
CA ALA A 135 -6.67 -11.52 5.48
C ALA A 135 -5.63 -12.01 4.45
N GLY A 136 -4.42 -11.43 4.43
CA GLY A 136 -3.29 -11.93 3.64
C GLY A 136 -2.89 -11.09 2.41
N GLN A 137 -3.63 -10.04 2.04
CA GLN A 137 -3.28 -9.22 0.87
C GLN A 137 -1.92 -8.53 1.02
N TRP A 138 -1.61 -8.04 2.23
CA TRP A 138 -0.34 -7.36 2.48
C TRP A 138 0.82 -8.35 2.52
N GLY A 139 0.69 -9.45 3.27
CA GLY A 139 1.70 -10.50 3.29
C GLY A 139 2.01 -11.02 1.90
N SER A 140 0.98 -11.35 1.09
CA SER A 140 1.16 -11.76 -0.31
C SER A 140 1.96 -10.73 -1.13
N ALA A 141 1.61 -9.44 -1.04
CA ALA A 141 2.30 -8.40 -1.80
C ALA A 141 3.77 -8.25 -1.36
N LEU A 142 4.05 -8.27 -0.06
CA LEU A 142 5.41 -8.16 0.45
C LEU A 142 6.25 -9.39 0.11
N SER A 143 5.68 -10.60 0.22
CA SER A 143 6.37 -11.84 -0.17
C SER A 143 6.84 -11.79 -1.61
N MET A 144 5.97 -11.35 -2.54
CA MET A 144 6.35 -11.17 -3.94
C MET A 144 7.38 -10.06 -4.14
N GLY A 145 7.22 -8.91 -3.45
CA GLY A 145 8.20 -7.82 -3.47
C GLY A 145 9.59 -8.29 -3.03
N CYS A 146 9.67 -9.07 -1.95
CA CYS A 146 10.91 -9.66 -1.44
C CYS A 146 11.51 -10.65 -2.44
N ALA A 147 10.69 -11.48 -3.08
CA ALA A 147 11.14 -12.45 -4.07
C ALA A 147 11.86 -11.79 -5.26
N PHE A 148 11.38 -10.63 -5.74
CA PHE A 148 12.04 -9.89 -6.82
C PHE A 148 13.46 -9.42 -6.47
N PHE A 149 13.74 -9.17 -5.18
CA PHE A 149 15.03 -8.66 -4.72
C PHE A 149 15.88 -9.69 -3.95
N GLY A 150 15.42 -10.94 -3.89
CA GLY A 150 16.08 -12.02 -3.16
C GLY A 150 16.18 -11.74 -1.65
N LEU A 151 15.12 -11.17 -1.07
CA LEU A 151 14.99 -10.93 0.37
C LEU A 151 14.15 -12.04 1.01
N ASP A 152 14.49 -12.40 2.24
CA ASP A 152 13.64 -13.26 3.06
C ASP A 152 12.42 -12.49 3.56
N CYS A 153 11.28 -13.16 3.69
CA CYS A 153 10.06 -12.55 4.21
C CYS A 153 9.43 -13.46 5.26
N LYS A 154 9.26 -12.97 6.49
CA LYS A 154 8.46 -13.64 7.52
C LYS A 154 7.18 -12.86 7.76
N VAL A 155 6.06 -13.54 7.62
CA VAL A 155 4.72 -12.94 7.75
C VAL A 155 4.04 -13.51 8.99
N TYR A 156 3.70 -12.66 9.94
CA TYR A 156 2.85 -12.95 11.08
C TYR A 156 1.40 -12.75 10.68
N MET A 157 0.70 -13.83 10.33
CA MET A 157 -0.69 -13.80 9.91
C MET A 157 -1.62 -14.06 11.08
N VAL A 158 -2.64 -13.23 11.28
CA VAL A 158 -3.63 -13.40 12.35
C VAL A 158 -4.19 -14.83 12.33
N LYS A 159 -4.07 -15.57 13.43
CA LYS A 159 -4.30 -17.03 13.47
C LYS A 159 -5.66 -17.47 12.95
N VAL A 160 -6.74 -16.77 13.28
CA VAL A 160 -8.06 -17.08 12.73
C VAL A 160 -8.09 -16.95 11.21
N SER A 161 -7.44 -15.91 10.65
CA SER A 161 -7.33 -15.73 9.20
C SER A 161 -6.37 -16.73 8.56
N TYR A 162 -5.28 -17.08 9.22
CA TYR A 162 -4.34 -18.12 8.77
C TYR A 162 -5.07 -19.45 8.52
N ASN A 163 -5.96 -19.83 9.43
CA ASN A 163 -6.74 -21.06 9.32
C ASN A 163 -7.89 -20.96 8.30
N GLN A 164 -8.63 -19.86 8.29
CA GLN A 164 -9.81 -19.70 7.43
C GLN A 164 -9.47 -19.32 5.98
N LYS A 165 -8.31 -18.73 5.73
CA LYS A 165 -7.92 -18.17 4.41
C LYS A 165 -6.58 -18.76 3.92
N PRO A 166 -6.45 -20.10 3.82
CA PRO A 166 -5.17 -20.75 3.53
C PRO A 166 -4.60 -20.39 2.15
N TYR A 167 -5.43 -20.03 1.17
CA TYR A 167 -4.95 -19.69 -0.18
C TYR A 167 -4.01 -18.47 -0.20
N ARG A 168 -4.21 -17.49 0.70
CA ARG A 168 -3.30 -16.34 0.79
C ARG A 168 -1.96 -16.74 1.42
N ARG A 169 -1.98 -17.65 2.39
CA ARG A 169 -0.76 -18.28 2.92
C ARG A 169 0.00 -19.03 1.83
N ILE A 170 -0.70 -19.86 1.04
CA ILE A 170 -0.09 -20.61 -0.07
C ILE A 170 0.58 -19.67 -1.07
N LEU A 171 -0.04 -18.53 -1.40
CA LEU A 171 0.59 -17.52 -2.27
C LEU A 171 1.88 -16.95 -1.65
N MET A 172 1.87 -16.61 -0.36
CA MET A 172 3.09 -16.13 0.33
C MET A 172 4.21 -17.17 0.28
N GLU A 173 3.89 -18.43 0.60
CA GLU A 173 4.85 -19.54 0.64
C GLU A 173 5.36 -19.90 -0.76
N THR A 174 4.53 -19.77 -1.80
CA THR A 174 4.94 -19.94 -3.22
C THR A 174 6.00 -18.92 -3.63
N TRP A 175 5.95 -17.71 -3.06
CA TRP A 175 6.98 -16.68 -3.25
C TRP A 175 8.11 -16.73 -2.22
N GLY A 176 8.25 -17.85 -1.49
CA GLY A 176 9.36 -18.11 -0.59
C GLY A 176 9.23 -17.50 0.81
N ALA A 177 8.10 -16.87 1.16
CA ALA A 177 7.92 -16.33 2.49
C ALA A 177 7.55 -17.41 3.52
N LYS A 178 8.02 -17.22 4.76
CA LYS A 178 7.60 -18.02 5.92
C LYS A 178 6.39 -17.36 6.57
N CYS A 179 5.20 -17.92 6.38
CA CYS A 179 3.98 -17.44 7.03
C CYS A 179 3.70 -18.22 8.33
N VAL A 180 3.57 -17.50 9.45
CA VAL A 180 3.31 -18.07 10.78
C VAL A 180 2.00 -17.54 11.34
N ALA A 181 1.28 -18.38 12.08
CA ALA A 181 0.05 -17.99 12.74
C ALA A 181 0.34 -17.20 14.02
N SER A 182 -0.16 -15.96 14.10
CA SER A 182 -0.01 -15.05 15.23
C SER A 182 -1.24 -15.08 16.16
N PRO A 183 -1.09 -15.22 17.49
CA PRO A 183 0.15 -15.29 18.26
C PRO A 183 0.94 -16.58 18.02
N SER A 184 2.26 -16.44 17.86
CA SER A 184 3.20 -17.54 17.60
C SER A 184 4.08 -17.86 18.81
N LYS A 185 4.86 -18.93 18.75
CA LYS A 185 5.89 -19.25 19.77
C LYS A 185 7.25 -18.63 19.45
N ASP A 186 7.38 -17.97 18.29
CA ASP A 186 8.65 -17.46 17.78
C ASP A 186 9.12 -16.20 18.54
N THR A 187 8.21 -15.48 19.19
CA THR A 187 8.45 -14.21 19.91
C THR A 187 8.03 -14.33 21.39
N GLU A 188 8.58 -13.47 22.24
CA GLU A 188 8.23 -13.40 23.66
C GLU A 188 6.80 -12.89 23.85
N ILE A 189 6.39 -11.86 23.10
CA ILE A 189 5.00 -11.37 23.17
C ILE A 189 4.01 -12.47 22.74
N GLY A 190 4.33 -13.23 21.68
CA GLY A 190 3.53 -14.36 21.23
C GLY A 190 3.46 -15.47 22.29
N ARG A 191 4.59 -15.86 22.88
CA ARG A 191 4.65 -16.84 23.97
C ARG A 191 3.82 -16.42 25.19
N LYS A 192 3.91 -15.16 25.60
CA LYS A 192 3.13 -14.60 26.72
C LYS A 192 1.63 -14.70 26.45
N ILE A 193 1.17 -14.26 25.28
CA ILE A 193 -0.25 -14.31 24.91
C ILE A 193 -0.74 -15.77 24.88
N LEU A 194 0.07 -16.70 24.35
CA LEU A 194 -0.28 -18.12 24.32
C LEU A 194 -0.28 -18.78 25.70
N ALA A 195 0.50 -18.27 26.66
CA ALA A 195 0.45 -18.75 28.04
C ALA A 195 -0.84 -18.31 28.75
N GLU A 196 -1.34 -17.11 28.44
CA GLU A 196 -2.61 -16.58 28.96
C GLU A 196 -3.82 -17.22 28.28
N ASP A 197 -3.79 -17.36 26.94
CA ASP A 197 -4.82 -18.02 26.14
C ASP A 197 -4.18 -18.86 25.00
N PRO A 198 -4.02 -20.18 25.20
CA PRO A 198 -3.46 -21.09 24.19
C PRO A 198 -4.27 -21.12 22.89
N ASN A 199 -5.56 -20.79 22.97
CA ASN A 199 -6.50 -20.82 21.85
C ASN A 199 -6.75 -19.43 21.25
N SER A 200 -5.97 -18.42 21.64
CA SER A 200 -6.13 -17.05 21.17
C SER A 200 -6.26 -17.01 19.64
N PRO A 201 -7.35 -16.41 19.10
CA PRO A 201 -7.57 -16.31 17.65
C PRO A 201 -6.61 -15.32 16.99
N GLY A 202 -5.85 -14.57 17.79
CA GLY A 202 -4.99 -13.48 17.38
C GLY A 202 -5.75 -12.22 16.98
N SER A 203 -5.00 -11.15 16.78
CA SER A 203 -5.49 -9.88 16.26
C SER A 203 -4.41 -9.24 15.39
N LEU A 204 -4.79 -8.24 14.57
CA LEU A 204 -3.80 -7.51 13.79
C LEU A 204 -2.77 -6.82 14.69
N GLY A 205 -3.21 -6.28 15.84
CA GLY A 205 -2.30 -5.66 16.82
C GLY A 205 -1.27 -6.63 17.36
N ILE A 206 -1.66 -7.87 17.69
CA ILE A 206 -0.74 -8.92 18.15
C ILE A 206 0.29 -9.26 17.06
N ALA A 207 -0.17 -9.43 15.82
CA ALA A 207 0.71 -9.71 14.69
C ALA A 207 1.71 -8.58 14.41
N ILE A 208 1.30 -7.31 14.57
CA ILE A 208 2.19 -6.15 14.49
C ILE A 208 3.24 -6.22 15.61
N SER A 209 2.82 -6.49 16.85
CA SER A 209 3.75 -6.60 17.98
C SER A 209 4.80 -7.69 17.76
N GLU A 210 4.40 -8.87 17.27
CA GLU A 210 5.34 -9.95 16.97
C GLU A 210 6.29 -9.59 15.80
N ALA A 211 5.78 -8.98 14.73
CA ALA A 211 6.60 -8.59 13.60
C ALA A 211 7.63 -7.52 13.96
N ILE A 212 7.23 -6.56 14.81
CA ILE A 212 8.12 -5.52 15.34
C ILE A 212 9.16 -6.14 16.28
N GLU A 213 8.76 -7.03 17.21
CA GLU A 213 9.70 -7.71 18.11
C GLU A 213 10.74 -8.52 17.33
N ASP A 214 10.32 -9.25 16.29
CA ASP A 214 11.21 -10.01 15.42
C ASP A 214 12.22 -9.10 14.70
N ALA A 215 11.74 -8.00 14.11
CA ALA A 215 12.61 -7.04 13.45
C ALA A 215 13.61 -6.40 14.42
N PHE A 216 13.20 -6.01 15.62
CA PHE A 216 14.10 -5.43 16.63
C PHE A 216 15.14 -6.41 17.17
N GLY A 217 14.83 -7.71 17.17
CA GLY A 217 15.75 -8.74 17.65
C GLY A 217 16.95 -9.00 16.72
N ARG A 218 17.03 -8.34 15.55
CA ARG A 218 18.02 -8.65 14.52
C ARG A 218 18.46 -7.40 13.74
N GLU A 219 19.75 -7.33 13.40
CA GLU A 219 20.29 -6.23 12.59
C GLU A 219 20.03 -6.39 11.09
N ASP A 220 19.72 -7.62 10.65
CA ASP A 220 19.53 -7.99 9.23
C ASP A 220 18.08 -7.92 8.76
N THR A 221 17.18 -7.42 9.60
CA THR A 221 15.73 -7.48 9.40
C THR A 221 15.08 -6.11 9.58
N TYR A 222 14.27 -5.70 8.60
CA TYR A 222 13.36 -4.57 8.76
C TYR A 222 11.92 -5.02 9.02
N TYR A 223 11.14 -4.13 9.62
CA TYR A 223 9.69 -4.23 9.66
C TYR A 223 9.09 -3.52 8.44
N SER A 224 8.10 -4.14 7.82
CA SER A 224 7.40 -3.55 6.67
C SER A 224 5.95 -3.27 7.02
N ILE A 225 5.44 -2.11 6.62
CA ILE A 225 4.06 -1.70 6.86
C ILE A 225 3.34 -1.42 5.54
N GLY A 226 2.10 -1.92 5.42
CA GLY A 226 1.34 -1.89 4.16
C GLY A 226 0.41 -0.70 3.96
N SER A 227 0.34 0.25 4.91
CA SER A 227 -0.60 1.38 4.85
C SER A 227 -0.21 2.55 5.78
N VAL A 228 -1.00 3.64 5.68
CA VAL A 228 -1.09 4.79 6.58
C VAL A 228 0.06 5.80 6.50
N ILE A 229 1.32 5.37 6.49
CA ILE A 229 2.47 6.29 6.49
C ILE A 229 2.64 7.03 5.15
N ASN A 230 3.21 8.24 5.17
CA ASN A 230 3.28 9.13 4.02
C ASN A 230 4.00 8.48 2.83
N SER A 231 5.12 7.82 3.10
CA SER A 231 5.90 7.09 2.09
C SER A 231 5.12 5.94 1.44
N VAL A 232 4.24 5.24 2.17
CA VAL A 232 3.34 4.25 1.57
C VAL A 232 2.29 4.91 0.68
N LEU A 233 1.69 6.02 1.12
CA LEU A 233 0.71 6.77 0.33
C LEU A 233 1.35 7.34 -0.95
N LEU A 234 2.57 7.87 -0.84
CA LEU A 234 3.41 8.33 -1.95
C LEU A 234 3.56 7.24 -3.01
N HIS A 235 4.01 6.03 -2.64
CA HIS A 235 4.20 4.94 -3.59
C HIS A 235 2.92 4.54 -4.33
N GLN A 236 1.75 4.74 -3.70
CA GLN A 236 0.45 4.44 -4.30
C GLN A 236 -0.02 5.52 -5.28
N THR A 237 0.58 6.71 -5.31
CA THR A 237 0.14 7.82 -6.17
C THR A 237 0.30 7.56 -7.66
N ILE A 238 1.09 6.56 -8.06
CA ILE A 238 1.14 6.08 -9.44
C ILE A 238 -0.25 5.67 -9.96
N ILE A 239 -1.14 5.21 -9.07
CA ILE A 239 -2.53 4.85 -9.41
C ILE A 239 -3.28 6.09 -9.93
N GLY A 240 -3.25 7.18 -9.17
CA GLY A 240 -3.97 8.40 -9.50
C GLY A 240 -3.34 9.14 -10.68
N GLN A 241 -2.02 9.13 -10.81
CA GLN A 241 -1.32 9.73 -11.94
C GLN A 241 -1.70 9.03 -13.26
N GLU A 242 -1.65 7.69 -13.29
CA GLU A 242 -2.12 6.93 -14.44
C GLU A 242 -3.61 7.18 -14.72
N ALA A 243 -4.44 7.17 -13.68
CA ALA A 243 -5.87 7.41 -13.83
C ALA A 243 -6.17 8.80 -14.42
N LYS A 244 -5.38 9.83 -14.07
CA LYS A 244 -5.51 11.19 -14.61
C LYS A 244 -5.24 11.21 -16.13
N MET A 245 -4.14 10.61 -16.57
CA MET A 245 -3.80 10.47 -17.99
C MET A 245 -4.84 9.62 -18.76
N GLN A 246 -5.40 8.59 -18.12
CA GLN A 246 -6.44 7.76 -18.72
C GLN A 246 -7.79 8.49 -18.83
N MET A 247 -8.13 9.35 -17.87
CA MET A 247 -9.30 10.23 -17.95
C MET A 247 -9.14 11.28 -19.05
N GLU A 248 -7.94 11.82 -19.23
CA GLU A 248 -7.61 12.71 -20.36
C GLU A 248 -7.82 11.99 -21.71
N LYS A 249 -7.36 10.73 -21.86
CA LYS A 249 -7.65 9.90 -23.04
C LYS A 249 -9.15 9.64 -23.23
N ALA A 250 -9.92 9.62 -22.15
CA ALA A 250 -11.38 9.53 -22.21
C ALA A 250 -12.07 10.86 -22.56
N GLY A 251 -11.32 11.97 -22.63
CA GLY A 251 -11.85 13.31 -22.86
C GLY A 251 -12.72 13.80 -21.69
N LEU A 252 -12.44 13.34 -20.47
CA LEU A 252 -13.26 13.60 -19.28
C LEU A 252 -12.39 13.93 -18.07
N TYR A 253 -13.01 14.56 -17.08
CA TYR A 253 -12.45 14.74 -15.75
C TYR A 253 -13.48 14.27 -14.72
N PRO A 254 -13.09 13.57 -13.63
CA PRO A 254 -14.07 13.07 -12.67
C PRO A 254 -14.71 14.21 -11.86
N ASP A 255 -16.04 14.19 -11.72
CA ASP A 255 -16.76 15.05 -10.78
C ASP A 255 -16.67 14.52 -9.34
N ILE A 256 -16.64 13.18 -9.20
CA ILE A 256 -16.64 12.46 -7.93
C ILE A 256 -15.62 11.33 -8.03
N ILE A 257 -14.77 11.20 -7.02
CA ILE A 257 -13.88 10.06 -6.81
C ILE A 257 -14.33 9.37 -5.53
N VAL A 258 -14.56 8.06 -5.59
CA VAL A 258 -15.06 7.24 -4.48
C VAL A 258 -14.10 6.08 -4.28
N GLY A 259 -13.79 5.74 -3.02
CA GLY A 259 -12.95 4.57 -2.73
C GLY A 259 -13.05 4.13 -1.28
N CYS A 260 -12.65 2.88 -1.04
CA CYS A 260 -12.74 2.27 0.27
C CYS A 260 -11.55 2.65 1.16
N ILE A 261 -11.80 2.78 2.46
CA ILE A 261 -10.80 3.08 3.47
C ILE A 261 -10.64 1.87 4.41
N GLY A 262 -9.55 1.15 4.23
CA GLY A 262 -8.95 0.36 5.31
C GLY A 262 -8.01 1.27 6.11
N GLY A 263 -6.70 1.16 5.87
CA GLY A 263 -5.74 2.19 6.29
C GLY A 263 -5.56 3.33 5.28
N GLY A 264 -6.46 3.46 4.29
CA GLY A 264 -6.51 4.58 3.34
C GLY A 264 -5.55 4.57 2.14
N SER A 265 -4.50 3.75 2.11
CA SER A 265 -3.42 3.85 1.10
C SER A 265 -3.89 3.70 -0.37
N ASN A 266 -4.84 2.81 -0.65
CA ASN A 266 -5.39 2.63 -2.00
C ASN A 266 -6.08 3.91 -2.51
N PHE A 267 -6.91 4.50 -1.65
CA PHE A 267 -7.75 5.61 -2.05
C PHE A 267 -6.92 6.88 -2.11
N ALA A 268 -6.06 7.11 -1.12
CA ALA A 268 -5.05 8.17 -1.16
C ALA A 268 -4.20 8.10 -2.44
N GLY A 269 -3.67 6.93 -2.80
CA GLY A 269 -2.95 6.75 -4.06
C GLY A 269 -3.76 7.10 -5.31
N THR A 270 -5.08 6.91 -5.25
CA THR A 270 -5.99 7.26 -6.34
C THR A 270 -6.30 8.76 -6.37
N TYR A 271 -6.70 9.36 -5.25
CA TYR A 271 -7.25 10.72 -5.25
C TYR A 271 -6.20 11.82 -5.06
N LEU A 272 -5.05 11.55 -4.41
CA LEU A 272 -4.08 12.60 -4.10
C LEU A 272 -3.59 13.35 -5.35
N PRO A 273 -3.29 12.69 -6.49
CA PRO A 273 -2.93 13.38 -7.74
C PRO A 273 -4.04 14.28 -8.35
N PHE A 274 -5.30 14.04 -7.98
CA PHE A 274 -6.45 14.87 -8.38
C PHE A 274 -6.72 16.00 -7.38
N VAL A 275 -6.46 15.77 -6.09
CA VAL A 275 -6.69 16.76 -5.02
C VAL A 275 -5.88 18.04 -5.23
N LYS A 276 -4.68 17.95 -5.82
CA LYS A 276 -3.90 19.11 -6.22
C LYS A 276 -4.70 20.10 -7.08
N ASP A 277 -5.44 19.61 -8.08
CA ASP A 277 -6.26 20.47 -8.95
C ASP A 277 -7.40 21.14 -8.18
N LYS A 278 -7.92 20.47 -7.14
CA LYS A 278 -8.91 21.06 -6.25
C LYS A 278 -8.31 22.14 -5.36
N ILE A 279 -7.14 21.89 -4.76
CA ILE A 279 -6.42 22.85 -3.90
C ILE A 279 -6.01 24.10 -4.70
N GLU A 280 -5.58 23.94 -5.95
CA GLU A 280 -5.25 25.04 -6.87
C GLU A 280 -6.48 25.76 -7.45
N GLY A 281 -7.69 25.36 -7.08
CA GLY A 281 -8.94 25.98 -7.57
C GLY A 281 -9.30 25.66 -9.02
N LYS A 282 -8.58 24.75 -9.69
CA LYS A 282 -8.89 24.29 -11.06
C LYS A 282 -10.13 23.41 -11.11
N GLN A 283 -10.35 22.61 -10.06
CA GLN A 283 -11.49 21.69 -9.94
C GLN A 283 -12.19 21.84 -8.59
N PRO A 284 -12.77 23.02 -8.29
CA PRO A 284 -13.28 23.34 -6.96
C PRO A 284 -14.49 22.47 -6.55
N LYS A 285 -15.22 21.95 -7.52
CA LYS A 285 -16.41 21.10 -7.31
C LYS A 285 -16.09 19.60 -7.17
N LEU A 286 -14.84 19.18 -7.36
CA LEU A 286 -14.43 17.78 -7.22
C LEU A 286 -14.80 17.24 -5.83
N ARG A 287 -15.55 16.14 -5.76
CA ARG A 287 -15.91 15.48 -4.50
C ARG A 287 -15.06 14.23 -4.29
N ILE A 288 -14.49 14.10 -3.10
CA ILE A 288 -13.76 12.91 -2.65
C ILE A 288 -14.60 12.23 -1.57
N ILE A 289 -15.04 11.00 -1.82
CA ILE A 289 -15.94 10.27 -0.92
C ILE A 289 -15.21 9.02 -0.40
N ASN A 290 -14.95 9.02 0.90
CA ASN A 290 -14.38 7.89 1.63
C ASN A 290 -15.51 6.92 2.01
N VAL A 291 -15.31 5.63 1.77
CA VAL A 291 -16.25 4.56 2.15
C VAL A 291 -15.59 3.61 3.14
N GLU A 292 -16.17 3.45 4.32
CA GLU A 292 -15.69 2.53 5.36
C GLU A 292 -16.81 1.62 5.88
N PRO A 293 -16.49 0.46 6.48
CA PRO A 293 -17.49 -0.37 7.16
C PRO A 293 -18.13 0.39 8.33
N ALA A 294 -19.43 0.17 8.56
CA ALA A 294 -20.14 0.77 9.70
C ALA A 294 -19.76 0.14 11.06
N ALA A 295 -19.04 -0.98 11.07
CA ALA A 295 -18.64 -1.76 12.23
C ALA A 295 -17.39 -2.60 11.95
#